data_AF-A0A6M3Q7W5-F1
#
_entry.id   AF-A0A6M3Q7W5-F1
#
_cell.length_a   1.000
_cell.length_b   1.000
_cell.length_c   1.000
_cell.angle_alpha   90.00
_cell.angle_beta   90.00
_cell.angle_gamma   90.00
#
_symmetry.space_group_name_H-M   'P 1'
#
loop_
_entity.id
_entity.type
_entity.pdbx_description
1 polymer ?
#
loop_
_entity_poly.entity_id
_entity_poly.type
_entity_poly.pdbx_seq_one_letter_code
_entity_poly.pdbx_strand_id
1 'polypeptide(L)'
;MHKTWNKAFHKRKLWRSVSKPGKLVYYMQPLIEHLFDTWMQPLPFPTLLKFIYSWVLIFFIMIPMLYPLLVLLSYYGIFQYAAEEHFGLKTPEKWDLLGAAARLWHFEVTNRKYLLFVSMYIDRYRVVLTAISSTVDYMRMALWFVFN
;
A
#
# COMPACT_ATOMS: atom_id res chain seq x y z
N MET A 1 -11.86 -13.28 -44.11
CA MET A 1 -11.38 -13.88 -42.83
C MET A 1 -10.99 -12.75 -41.88
N HIS A 2 -11.81 -12.44 -40.87
CA HIS A 2 -11.68 -11.19 -40.11
C HIS A 2 -12.06 -11.33 -38.62
N LYS A 3 -11.40 -12.24 -37.86
CA LYS A 3 -11.66 -12.42 -36.41
C LYS A 3 -10.45 -12.92 -35.60
N THR A 4 -9.27 -12.32 -35.77
CA THR A 4 -8.09 -12.64 -34.93
C THR A 4 -7.60 -11.48 -34.06
N TRP A 5 -8.18 -10.29 -34.19
CA TRP A 5 -7.59 -9.07 -33.62
C TRP A 5 -7.99 -8.72 -32.17
N ASN A 6 -8.69 -9.59 -31.44
CA ASN A 6 -9.15 -9.25 -30.08
C ASN A 6 -9.07 -10.39 -29.04
N LYS A 7 -8.20 -11.38 -29.24
CA LYS A 7 -7.88 -12.33 -28.16
C LYS A 7 -6.71 -11.81 -27.35
N ALA A 8 -6.99 -11.50 -26.08
CA ALA A 8 -5.99 -11.18 -25.08
C ALA A 8 -4.87 -12.23 -25.07
N PHE A 9 -3.63 -11.79 -24.87
CA PHE A 9 -2.43 -12.61 -25.08
C PHE A 9 -2.46 -13.90 -24.22
N HIS A 10 -3.02 -13.82 -23.01
CA HIS A 10 -3.21 -14.96 -22.11
C HIS A 10 -4.12 -16.07 -22.67
N LYS A 11 -4.96 -15.78 -23.68
CA LYS A 11 -5.84 -16.77 -24.34
C LYS A 11 -5.19 -17.42 -25.57
N ARG A 12 -3.96 -17.03 -25.93
CA ARG A 12 -3.27 -17.55 -27.12
C ARG A 12 -2.46 -18.80 -26.76
N LYS A 13 -2.25 -19.71 -27.72
CA LYS A 13 -1.42 -20.93 -27.53
C LYS A 13 0.01 -20.58 -27.09
N LEU A 14 0.53 -19.45 -27.57
CA LEU A 14 1.84 -18.89 -27.20
C LEU A 14 1.95 -18.58 -25.70
N TRP A 15 0.85 -18.32 -24.98
CA TRP A 15 0.89 -18.08 -23.53
C TRP A 15 1.47 -19.27 -22.75
N ARG A 16 1.30 -20.50 -23.26
CA ARG A 16 1.83 -21.70 -22.62
C ARG A 16 3.35 -21.78 -22.70
N SER A 17 3.97 -21.20 -23.73
CA SER A 17 5.43 -21.16 -23.89
C SER A 17 6.11 -20.00 -23.15
N VAL A 18 5.34 -19.06 -22.58
CA VAL A 18 5.91 -17.95 -21.81
C VAL A 18 6.31 -18.42 -20.41
N SER A 19 7.52 -18.03 -19.99
CA SER A 19 8.06 -18.30 -18.67
C SER A 19 7.23 -17.62 -17.57
N LYS A 20 7.22 -18.19 -16.35
CA LYS A 20 6.55 -17.58 -15.18
C LYS A 20 6.91 -16.09 -14.96
N PRO A 21 8.19 -15.66 -15.02
CA PRO A 21 8.53 -14.24 -14.90
C PRO A 21 8.00 -13.41 -16.08
N GLY A 22 8.01 -13.93 -17.31
CA GLY A 22 7.44 -13.22 -18.46
C GLY A 22 5.92 -13.02 -18.34
N LYS A 23 5.20 -13.98 -17.76
CA LYS A 23 3.78 -13.84 -17.43
C LYS A 23 3.54 -12.77 -16.37
N LEU A 24 4.40 -12.70 -15.36
CA LEU A 24 4.35 -11.68 -14.33
C LEU A 24 4.53 -10.30 -14.93
N VAL A 25 5.58 -10.08 -15.73
CA VAL A 25 5.82 -8.80 -16.43
C VAL A 25 4.60 -8.39 -17.27
N TYR A 26 3.99 -9.32 -17.99
CA TYR A 26 2.78 -9.06 -18.78
C TYR A 26 1.61 -8.53 -17.93
N TYR A 27 1.42 -9.04 -16.71
CA TYR A 27 0.38 -8.54 -15.80
C TYR A 27 0.75 -7.23 -15.10
N MET A 28 2.05 -6.94 -14.95
CA MET A 28 2.54 -5.68 -14.34
C MET A 28 2.54 -4.51 -15.32
N GLN A 29 2.67 -4.79 -16.62
CA GLN A 29 2.68 -3.80 -17.69
C GLN A 29 1.58 -2.74 -17.59
N PRO A 30 0.28 -3.07 -17.43
CA PRO A 30 -0.77 -2.06 -17.32
C PRO A 30 -0.64 -1.14 -16.11
N LEU A 31 -0.09 -1.61 -14.98
CA LEU A 31 0.12 -0.78 -13.79
C LEU A 31 1.19 0.29 -14.04
N ILE A 32 2.25 -0.08 -14.76
CA ILE A 32 3.33 0.83 -15.14
C ILE A 32 2.83 1.83 -16.18
N GLU A 33 2.10 1.37 -17.20
CA GLU A 33 1.48 2.23 -18.22
C GLU A 33 0.54 3.27 -17.58
N HIS A 34 -0.36 2.85 -16.68
CA HIS A 34 -1.23 3.77 -15.95
C HIS A 34 -0.48 4.78 -15.08
N LEU A 35 0.65 4.40 -14.47
CA LEU A 35 1.49 5.32 -13.71
C LEU A 35 2.05 6.40 -14.64
N PHE A 36 2.63 6.02 -15.78
CA PHE A 36 3.17 6.96 -16.76
C PHE A 36 2.09 7.88 -17.34
N ASP A 37 0.94 7.33 -17.74
CA ASP A 37 -0.16 8.09 -18.31
C ASP A 37 -0.70 9.14 -17.33
N THR A 38 -0.80 8.81 -16.05
CA THR A 38 -1.26 9.74 -15.00
C THR A 38 -0.35 10.98 -14.89
N TRP A 39 0.96 10.79 -15.07
CA TRP A 39 1.95 11.86 -15.02
C TRP A 39 2.06 12.63 -16.35
N MET A 40 1.78 11.99 -17.48
CA MET A 40 1.80 12.60 -18.82
C MET A 40 0.54 13.42 -19.15
N GLN A 41 -0.59 13.18 -18.47
CA GLN A 41 -1.82 13.94 -18.70
C GLN A 41 -1.70 15.42 -18.29
N PRO A 42 -1.90 16.38 -19.23
CA PRO A 42 -1.98 17.81 -18.91
C PRO A 42 -3.20 18.08 -18.02
N LEU A 43 -3.04 18.90 -16.98
CA LEU A 43 -3.89 18.93 -15.78
C LEU A 43 -5.37 19.26 -16.02
N PRO A 44 -6.28 18.39 -15.51
CA PRO A 44 -7.44 18.87 -14.74
C PRO A 44 -7.52 18.29 -13.30
N PHE A 45 -6.60 17.41 -12.91
CA PHE A 45 -6.61 16.71 -11.60
C PHE A 45 -5.80 17.45 -10.52
N PRO A 46 -6.27 17.52 -9.25
CA PRO A 46 -5.49 18.05 -8.13
C PRO A 46 -4.17 17.28 -7.97
N THR A 47 -3.05 18.00 -7.83
CA THR A 47 -1.71 17.39 -7.69
C THR A 47 -1.64 16.38 -6.55
N LEU A 48 -2.30 16.63 -5.42
CA LEU A 48 -2.39 15.69 -4.28
C LEU A 48 -3.05 14.35 -4.64
N LEU A 49 -4.09 14.36 -5.47
CA LEU A 49 -4.79 13.14 -5.86
C LEU A 49 -3.92 12.28 -6.78
N LYS A 50 -3.13 12.90 -7.68
CA LYS A 50 -2.11 12.22 -8.48
C LYS A 50 -1.06 11.54 -7.59
N PHE A 51 -0.61 12.23 -6.54
CA PHE A 51 0.32 11.64 -5.58
C PHE A 51 -0.28 10.42 -4.88
N ILE A 52 -1.46 10.54 -4.28
CA ILE A 52 -2.12 9.42 -3.59
C ILE A 52 -2.31 8.23 -4.55
N TYR A 53 -2.79 8.49 -5.77
CA TYR A 53 -2.97 7.46 -6.78
C TYR A 53 -1.65 6.79 -7.19
N SER A 54 -0.58 7.57 -7.36
CA SER A 54 0.75 7.01 -7.65
C SER A 54 1.29 6.14 -6.50
N TRP A 55 1.07 6.54 -5.24
CA TRP A 55 1.45 5.73 -4.08
C TRP A 55 0.74 4.38 -4.08
N VAL A 56 -0.56 4.37 -4.38
CA VAL A 56 -1.35 3.13 -4.51
C VAL A 56 -0.83 2.26 -5.65
N LEU A 57 -0.57 2.82 -6.83
CA LEU A 57 -0.02 2.07 -7.96
C LEU A 57 1.36 1.49 -7.66
N ILE A 58 2.27 2.27 -7.06
CA ILE A 58 3.61 1.82 -6.66
C ILE A 58 3.52 0.67 -5.65
N PHE A 59 2.57 0.74 -4.71
CA PHE A 59 2.33 -0.35 -3.77
C PHE A 59 1.99 -1.65 -4.51
N PHE A 60 1.03 -1.62 -5.44
CA PHE A 60 0.69 -2.79 -6.26
C PHE A 60 1.87 -3.28 -7.11
N ILE A 61 2.70 -2.36 -7.62
CA ILE A 61 3.91 -2.70 -8.37
C ILE A 61 4.91 -3.48 -7.49
N MET A 62 5.00 -3.13 -6.21
CA MET A 62 5.93 -3.73 -5.25
C MET A 62 5.44 -5.05 -4.63
N ILE A 63 4.14 -5.36 -4.67
CA ILE A 63 3.57 -6.58 -4.07
C ILE A 63 4.32 -7.87 -4.45
N PRO A 64 4.68 -8.12 -5.73
CA PRO A 64 5.37 -9.35 -6.11
C PRO A 64 6.74 -9.52 -5.46
N MET A 65 7.37 -8.43 -5.03
CA MET A 65 8.63 -8.45 -4.29
C MET A 65 8.40 -8.48 -2.77
N LEU A 66 7.40 -7.75 -2.28
CA LEU A 66 7.07 -7.70 -0.85
C LEU A 66 6.54 -9.03 -0.31
N TYR A 67 5.70 -9.71 -1.09
CA TYR A 67 5.09 -10.98 -0.69
C TYR A 67 6.11 -12.09 -0.35
N PRO A 68 7.07 -12.45 -1.24
CA PRO A 68 8.06 -13.48 -0.91
C PRO A 68 8.96 -13.07 0.26
N LEU A 69 9.25 -11.78 0.40
CA LEU A 69 10.04 -11.25 1.51
C LEU A 69 9.30 -11.43 2.84
N LEU A 70 8.00 -11.10 2.89
CA LEU A 70 7.15 -11.31 4.05
C LEU A 70 7.07 -12.80 4.42
N VAL A 71 6.88 -13.68 3.44
CA VAL A 71 6.88 -15.13 3.65
C VAL A 71 8.21 -15.58 4.28
N LEU A 72 9.35 -15.16 3.72
CA LEU A 72 10.67 -15.51 4.24
C LEU A 72 10.86 -15.03 5.68
N LEU A 73 10.49 -13.79 5.98
CA LEU A 73 10.57 -13.24 7.34
C LEU A 73 9.68 -14.01 8.32
N SER A 74 8.47 -14.38 7.91
CA SER A 74 7.55 -15.13 8.77
C SER A 74 8.08 -16.54 9.09
N TYR A 75 8.61 -17.26 8.10
CA TYR A 75 9.24 -18.57 8.32
C TYR A 75 10.49 -18.46 9.18
N TYR A 76 11.30 -17.41 8.97
CA TYR A 76 12.47 -17.15 9.80
C TYR A 76 12.09 -16.93 11.26
N GLY A 77 11.05 -16.13 11.53
CA GLY A 77 10.55 -15.92 12.89
C GLY A 77 10.01 -17.20 13.54
N ILE A 78 9.29 -18.05 12.80
CA ILE A 78 8.81 -19.35 13.31
C ILE A 78 9.99 -20.27 13.63
N PHE A 79 10.99 -20.32 12.75
CA PHE A 79 12.18 -21.14 12.97
C PHE A 79 12.99 -20.64 14.18
N GLN A 80 13.15 -19.32 14.31
CA GLN A 80 13.81 -18.71 15.44
C GLN A 80 13.10 -19.07 16.76
N TYR A 81 11.77 -18.96 16.80
CA TYR A 81 10.97 -19.34 17.96
C TYR A 81 11.15 -20.81 18.34
N ALA A 82 11.04 -21.72 17.36
CA ALA A 82 11.22 -23.15 17.60
C ALA A 82 12.66 -23.51 18.03
N ALA A 83 13.67 -22.81 17.50
CA ALA A 83 15.07 -22.99 17.87
C ALA A 83 15.36 -22.57 19.32
N GLU A 84 14.76 -21.46 19.76
CA GLU A 84 14.89 -20.96 21.12
C GLU A 84 14.14 -21.87 22.12
N GLU A 85 12.90 -22.26 21.81
CA GLU A 85 12.04 -23.05 22.71
C GLU A 85 12.47 -24.52 22.84
N HIS A 86 12.83 -25.18 21.72
CA HIS A 86 13.13 -26.62 21.74
C HIS A 86 14.61 -26.95 21.87
N PHE A 87 15.49 -26.07 21.41
CA PHE A 87 16.94 -26.33 21.37
C PHE A 87 17.75 -25.39 22.27
N GLY A 88 17.12 -24.40 22.91
CA GLY A 88 17.80 -23.43 23.77
C GLY A 88 18.84 -22.57 23.03
N LEU A 89 18.74 -22.48 21.70
CA LEU A 89 19.70 -21.75 20.87
C LEU A 89 19.43 -20.26 20.96
N LYS A 90 20.30 -19.52 21.66
CA LYS A 90 20.22 -18.05 21.70
C LYS A 90 20.68 -17.46 20.38
N THR A 91 19.79 -16.74 19.71
CA THR A 91 20.15 -16.00 18.50
C THR A 91 20.97 -14.75 18.84
N PRO A 92 22.00 -14.41 18.03
CA PRO A 92 22.76 -13.17 18.21
C PRO A 92 21.86 -11.95 17.98
N GLU A 93 22.11 -10.86 18.70
CA GLU A 93 21.24 -9.67 18.71
C GLU A 93 20.99 -9.04 17.32
N LYS A 94 21.93 -9.18 16.37
CA LYS A 94 21.79 -8.68 14.99
C LYS A 94 20.85 -9.51 14.11
N TRP A 95 20.58 -10.75 14.53
CA TRP A 95 19.79 -11.75 13.81
C TRP A 95 18.49 -12.09 14.54
N ASP A 96 18.24 -11.43 15.67
CA ASP A 96 17.06 -11.61 16.49
C ASP A 96 15.88 -10.81 15.93
N LEU A 97 15.09 -11.48 15.08
CA LEU A 97 13.92 -10.87 14.45
C LEU A 97 12.77 -10.71 15.45
N LEU A 98 12.57 -11.71 16.33
CA LEU A 98 11.49 -11.72 17.32
C LEU A 98 11.69 -10.65 18.38
N GLY A 99 12.90 -10.51 18.92
CA GLY A 99 13.23 -9.46 19.88
C GLY A 99 13.21 -8.07 19.26
N ALA A 100 13.65 -7.91 18.00
CA ALA A 100 13.49 -6.65 17.29
C ALA A 100 12.00 -6.28 17.07
N ALA A 101 11.17 -7.25 16.69
CA ALA A 101 9.73 -7.05 16.55
C ALA A 101 9.06 -6.72 17.90
N ALA A 102 9.46 -7.37 18.98
CA ALA A 102 8.97 -7.07 20.33
C ALA A 102 9.35 -5.65 20.77
N ARG A 103 10.60 -5.21 20.51
CA ARG A 103 11.06 -3.84 20.79
C ARG A 103 10.29 -2.81 19.96
N LEU A 104 10.00 -3.09 18.69
CA LEU A 104 9.15 -2.24 17.84
C LEU A 104 7.71 -2.16 18.37
N TRP A 105 7.16 -3.28 18.82
CA TRP A 105 5.80 -3.34 19.36
C TRP A 105 5.67 -2.59 20.69
N HIS A 106 6.71 -2.66 21.53
CA HIS A 106 6.78 -1.99 22.83
C HIS A 106 7.47 -0.63 22.74
N PHE A 107 7.59 -0.06 21.54
CA PHE A 107 8.21 1.24 21.35
C PHE A 107 7.33 2.33 21.96
N GLU A 108 7.61 2.66 23.22
CA GLU A 108 6.99 3.77 23.92
C GLU A 108 7.65 5.07 23.44
N VAL A 109 6.85 6.03 22.94
CA VAL A 109 7.33 7.36 22.55
C VAL A 109 7.86 8.06 23.81
N THR A 110 9.17 8.00 23.99
CA THR A 110 9.84 8.37 25.25
C THR A 110 9.65 9.87 25.59
N ASN A 111 9.32 10.68 24.60
CA ASN A 111 9.11 12.12 24.77
C ASN A 111 7.62 12.46 24.98
N ARG A 112 7.17 12.47 26.24
CA ARG A 112 5.80 12.86 26.63
C ARG A 112 5.38 14.24 26.10
N LYS A 113 6.30 15.20 25.94
CA LYS A 113 6.00 16.52 25.35
C LYS A 113 5.65 16.43 23.87
N TYR A 114 6.36 15.59 23.13
CA TYR A 114 6.08 15.35 21.71
C TYR A 114 4.73 14.66 21.51
N LEU A 115 4.41 13.69 22.38
CA LEU A 115 3.13 12.99 22.34
C LEU A 115 1.94 13.96 22.57
N LEU A 116 2.09 14.89 23.52
CA LEU A 116 1.08 15.93 23.80
C LEU A 116 0.95 16.95 22.65
N PHE A 117 2.04 17.27 21.97
CA PHE A 117 2.02 18.12 20.78
C PHE A 117 1.30 17.44 19.61
N VAL A 118 1.60 16.16 19.35
CA VAL A 118 0.96 15.38 18.28
C VAL A 118 -0.54 15.21 18.55
N SER A 119 -0.95 14.92 19.78
CA SER A 119 -2.38 14.79 20.11
C SER A 119 -3.14 16.10 19.90
N MET A 120 -2.59 17.24 20.31
CA MET A 120 -3.20 18.56 20.05
C MET A 120 -3.33 18.85 18.54
N TYR A 121 -2.35 18.49 17.73
CA TYR A 121 -2.42 18.67 16.28
C TYR A 121 -3.48 17.78 15.64
N ILE A 122 -3.58 16.52 16.05
CA ILE A 122 -4.61 15.59 15.57
C ILE A 122 -6.01 16.13 15.91
N ASP A 123 -6.22 16.62 17.14
CA ASP A 123 -7.50 17.23 17.54
C ASP A 123 -7.84 18.46 16.70
N ARG A 124 -6.85 19.32 16.40
CA ARG A 124 -7.05 20.47 15.50
C ARG A 124 -7.51 20.03 14.12
N TYR A 125 -6.86 19.02 13.52
CA TYR A 125 -7.26 18.51 12.19
C TYR A 125 -8.63 17.85 12.22
N ARG A 126 -8.99 17.17 13.31
CA ARG A 126 -10.32 16.60 13.51
C ARG A 126 -11.41 17.67 13.50
N VAL A 127 -11.19 18.78 14.20
CA VAL A 127 -12.13 19.92 14.20
C VAL A 127 -12.28 20.52 12.80
N VAL A 128 -11.17 20.72 12.09
CA VAL A 128 -11.19 21.26 10.71
C VAL A 128 -11.96 20.33 9.77
N LEU A 129 -11.72 19.02 9.82
CA LEU A 129 -12.46 18.05 9.00
C LEU A 129 -13.96 18.03 9.33
N THR A 130 -14.30 18.15 10.61
CA THR A 130 -15.72 18.20 11.05
C THR A 130 -16.39 19.47 10.53
N ALA A 131 -15.72 20.62 10.56
CA ALA A 131 -16.22 21.86 10.00
C ALA A 131 -16.44 21.76 8.48
N ILE A 132 -15.49 21.19 7.74
CA ILE A 132 -15.61 20.96 6.30
C ILE A 132 -16.80 20.03 6.01
N SER A 133 -16.93 18.92 6.73
CA SER A 133 -18.06 17.99 6.57
C SER A 133 -19.40 18.68 6.80
N SER A 134 -19.52 19.47 7.88
CA SER A 134 -20.75 20.21 8.16
C SER A 134 -21.08 21.23 7.07
N THR A 135 -20.08 21.90 6.50
CA THR A 135 -20.27 22.85 5.40
C THR A 135 -20.80 22.16 4.15
N VAL A 136 -20.27 20.99 3.83
CA VAL A 136 -20.73 20.17 2.70
C VAL A 136 -22.18 19.72 2.91
N ASP A 137 -22.53 19.30 4.12
CA ASP A 137 -23.91 18.89 4.45
C ASP A 137 -24.89 20.07 4.36
N TYR A 138 -24.53 21.25 4.85
CA TYR A 138 -25.35 22.46 4.69
C TYR A 138 -25.50 22.87 3.23
N MET A 139 -24.44 22.77 2.43
CA MET A 139 -24.49 23.07 1.01
C MET A 139 -25.42 22.08 0.27
N ARG A 140 -25.38 20.80 0.65
CA ARG A 140 -26.28 19.78 0.10
C ARG A 140 -27.74 20.04 0.47
N MET A 141 -28.01 20.45 1.71
CA MET A 141 -29.34 20.85 2.17
C MET A 141 -29.84 22.08 1.41
N ALA A 142 -29.02 23.12 1.25
CA ALA A 142 -29.36 24.33 0.52
C ALA A 142 -29.66 24.05 -0.96
N LEU A 143 -28.85 23.21 -1.61
CA LEU A 143 -29.11 22.76 -2.99
C LEU A 143 -30.42 21.99 -3.09
N TRP A 144 -30.75 21.15 -2.12
CA TRP A 144 -32.02 20.42 -2.10
C TRP A 144 -33.23 21.35 -1.97
N PHE A 145 -33.11 22.48 -1.26
CA PHE A 145 -34.16 23.50 -1.18
C PHE A 145 -34.29 24.38 -2.44
N VAL A 146 -33.23 24.55 -3.22
CA VAL A 146 -33.24 25.38 -4.44
C VAL A 146 -33.74 24.58 -5.66
N PHE A 147 -33.45 23.29 -5.71
CA PHE A 147 -33.78 22.41 -6.84
C PHE A 147 -35.06 21.57 -6.63
N ASN A 148 -35.82 21.85 -5.58
CA ASN A 148 -37.12 21.23 -5.26
C ASN A 148 -38.17 22.33 -5.12
#